data_AF-A0A2V3PNP4-F1
#
_entry.id   AF-A0A2V3PNP4-F1
#
_cell.length_a   1.000
_cell.length_b   1.000
_cell.length_c   1.000
_cell.angle_alpha   90.00
_cell.angle_beta   90.00
_cell.angle_gamma   90.00
#
_symmetry.space_group_name_H-M   'P 1'
#
loop_
_entity.id
_entity.type
_entity.pdbx_description
1 polymer ?
#
loop_
_entity_poly.entity_id
_entity_poly.type
_entity_poly.pdbx_seq_one_letter_code
_entity_poly.pdbx_strand_id
1 'polypeptide(L)'
;MVKKNILTVLLLACIAMVSTSATASKKVTPDSGKCLIYFIRPGASALAIKFKLYDNEVLVDKLGHSNYIAYECDPGEHIFVIKSENTDYLEANLDANKVYLVECSVQPGIVKARVAFDPISPEHKKFEKKKKDILKLIGNAKKGKEADQDEDETEFEGMSSTMKKFYENKEKGKKIKQLNPDMAVELEMEEIL
;
A
#
# COMPACT_ATOMS: atom_id res chain seq x y z
N MET A 1 42.46 21.15 55.31
CA MET A 1 41.00 20.95 55.34
C MET A 1 40.45 21.05 53.91
N VAL A 2 40.66 20.04 53.03
CA VAL A 2 40.22 20.11 51.60
C VAL A 2 39.79 18.74 51.02
N LYS A 3 39.59 17.70 51.85
CA LYS A 3 39.36 16.32 51.34
C LYS A 3 37.89 15.89 51.24
N LYS A 4 36.91 16.76 51.51
CA LYS A 4 35.49 16.34 51.61
C LYS A 4 34.60 16.67 50.40
N ASN A 5 35.13 17.34 49.37
CA ASN A 5 34.31 17.83 48.24
C ASN A 5 34.64 17.17 46.88
N ILE A 6 35.67 16.32 46.80
CA ILE A 6 36.04 15.66 45.53
C ILE A 6 35.15 14.44 45.24
N LEU A 7 34.65 13.76 46.28
CA LEU A 7 33.82 12.56 46.12
C LEU A 7 32.40 12.90 45.60
N THR A 8 31.88 14.08 45.91
CA THR A 8 30.55 14.53 45.47
C THR A 8 30.54 14.97 44.00
N VAL A 9 31.66 15.45 43.47
CA VAL A 9 31.78 15.84 42.05
C VAL A 9 31.89 14.61 41.14
N LEU A 10 32.46 13.50 41.63
CA LEU A 10 32.56 12.25 40.89
C LEU A 10 31.19 11.53 40.76
N LEU A 11 30.31 11.66 41.76
CA LEU A 11 29.00 11.00 41.77
C LEU A 11 27.97 11.67 40.84
N LEU A 12 28.12 12.97 40.55
CA LEU A 12 27.26 13.67 39.58
C LEU A 12 27.65 13.43 38.11
N ALA A 13 28.88 13.00 37.83
CA ALA A 13 29.33 12.75 36.47
C ALA A 13 28.85 11.39 35.89
N CYS A 14 28.41 10.46 36.75
CA CYS A 14 27.96 9.12 36.32
C CYS A 14 26.51 9.04 35.85
N ILE A 15 25.68 10.08 36.04
CA ILE A 15 24.25 10.02 35.68
C ILE A 15 23.97 10.51 34.25
N ALA A 16 24.98 11.03 33.53
CA ALA A 16 24.80 11.61 32.20
C ALA A 16 25.03 10.63 31.01
N MET A 17 25.31 9.35 31.25
CA MET A 17 25.35 8.33 30.18
C MET A 17 23.99 7.61 30.09
N VAL A 18 22.95 8.36 29.72
CA VAL A 18 21.78 7.74 29.09
C VAL A 18 22.22 7.35 27.69
N SER A 19 22.65 6.10 27.54
CA SER A 19 22.81 5.48 26.23
C SER A 19 21.43 5.38 25.60
N THR A 20 21.04 6.38 24.81
CA THR A 20 19.97 6.21 23.84
C THR A 20 20.48 5.19 22.83
N SER A 21 20.12 3.93 23.02
CA SER A 21 20.15 2.95 21.94
C SER A 21 19.23 3.47 20.86
N ALA A 22 19.79 4.10 19.81
CA ALA A 22 19.06 4.33 18.58
C ALA A 22 18.70 2.94 18.06
N THR A 23 17.46 2.51 18.29
CA THR A 23 16.90 1.38 17.57
C THR A 23 16.94 1.79 16.10
N ALA A 24 17.82 1.13 15.34
CA ALA A 24 17.86 1.31 13.90
C ALA A 24 16.55 0.73 13.37
N SER A 25 15.60 1.61 13.07
CA SER A 25 14.30 1.24 12.55
C SER A 25 14.48 0.45 11.26
N LYS A 26 13.98 -0.80 11.25
CA LYS A 26 14.13 -1.70 10.11
C LYS A 26 13.24 -1.18 8.98
N LYS A 27 13.81 -0.80 7.84
CA LYS A 27 13.03 -0.40 6.66
C LYS A 27 12.20 -1.58 6.14
N VAL A 28 10.99 -1.28 5.67
CA VAL A 28 10.16 -2.20 4.88
C VAL A 28 10.73 -2.23 3.48
N THR A 29 11.15 -3.40 3.03
CA THR A 29 11.68 -3.60 1.69
C THR A 29 11.03 -4.84 1.10
N PRO A 30 10.73 -4.84 -0.21
CA PRO A 30 10.32 -6.07 -0.90
C PRO A 30 11.45 -7.11 -0.89
N ASP A 31 11.12 -8.33 -1.30
CA ASP A 31 12.13 -9.31 -1.72
C ASP A 31 13.08 -8.72 -2.77
N SER A 32 14.34 -9.19 -2.75
CA SER A 32 15.41 -8.64 -3.58
C SER A 32 15.04 -8.65 -5.06
N GLY A 33 15.01 -7.48 -5.68
CA GLY A 33 14.69 -7.31 -7.10
C GLY A 33 13.21 -7.23 -7.42
N LYS A 34 12.32 -7.41 -6.43
CA LYS A 34 10.88 -7.18 -6.55
C LYS A 34 10.53 -5.74 -6.19
N CYS A 35 9.30 -5.34 -6.48
CA CYS A 35 8.68 -4.15 -5.92
C CYS A 35 7.49 -4.57 -5.03
N LEU A 36 7.12 -3.71 -4.08
CA LEU A 36 6.02 -3.96 -3.15
C LEU A 36 4.97 -2.85 -3.27
N ILE A 37 3.71 -3.23 -3.42
CA ILE A 37 2.59 -2.30 -3.45
C ILE A 37 1.63 -2.65 -2.31
N TYR A 38 1.27 -1.64 -1.53
CA TYR A 38 0.15 -1.74 -0.62
C TYR A 38 -1.11 -1.22 -1.31
N PHE A 39 -2.09 -2.09 -1.53
CA PHE A 39 -3.45 -1.70 -1.90
C PHE A 39 -4.30 -1.63 -0.65
N ILE A 40 -4.71 -0.43 -0.25
CA ILE A 40 -5.39 -0.18 1.02
C ILE A 40 -6.83 0.17 0.77
N ARG A 41 -7.77 -0.52 1.41
CA ARG A 41 -9.16 -0.06 1.49
C ARG A 41 -9.44 0.46 2.89
N PRO A 42 -9.42 1.80 3.10
CA PRO A 42 -9.82 2.39 4.37
C PRO A 42 -11.23 1.93 4.76
N GLY A 43 -11.47 1.81 6.06
CA GLY A 43 -12.79 1.49 6.59
C GLY A 43 -13.84 2.49 6.09
N ALA A 44 -14.77 2.00 5.27
CA ALA A 44 -15.89 2.77 4.69
C ALA A 44 -17.21 1.97 4.82
N SER A 45 -18.31 2.57 4.37
CA SER A 45 -19.59 1.85 4.21
C SER A 45 -19.46 0.62 3.29
N ALA A 46 -20.47 -0.27 3.31
CA ALA A 46 -20.50 -1.53 2.56
C ALA A 46 -19.51 -2.61 3.06
N LEU A 47 -19.69 -3.02 4.33
CA LEU A 47 -18.89 -4.02 5.04
C LEU A 47 -18.80 -5.39 4.33
N ALA A 48 -19.83 -5.79 3.60
CA ALA A 48 -19.93 -7.13 2.99
C ALA A 48 -19.32 -7.24 1.58
N ILE A 49 -18.88 -6.13 0.97
CA ILE A 49 -18.37 -6.15 -0.41
C ILE A 49 -16.88 -6.48 -0.42
N LYS A 50 -16.44 -7.34 -1.35
CA LYS A 50 -15.03 -7.54 -1.69
C LYS A 50 -14.78 -7.09 -3.14
N PHE A 51 -13.72 -6.32 -3.36
CA PHE A 51 -13.33 -5.89 -4.70
C PHE A 51 -12.27 -6.84 -5.24
N LYS A 52 -12.40 -7.27 -6.49
CA LYS A 52 -11.38 -8.12 -7.12
C LYS A 52 -10.27 -7.23 -7.68
N LEU A 53 -9.04 -7.51 -7.30
CA LEU A 53 -7.84 -6.83 -7.76
C LEU A 53 -7.08 -7.76 -8.69
N TYR A 54 -6.71 -7.26 -9.86
CA TYR A 54 -5.93 -7.96 -10.86
C TYR A 54 -4.66 -7.19 -11.17
N ASP A 55 -3.61 -7.92 -11.54
CA ASP A 55 -2.42 -7.42 -12.21
C ASP A 55 -2.45 -7.99 -13.63
N ASN A 56 -2.63 -7.11 -14.60
CA ASN A 56 -2.98 -7.45 -15.97
C ASN A 56 -4.26 -8.31 -15.98
N GLU A 57 -4.15 -9.58 -16.38
CA GLU A 57 -5.27 -10.53 -16.44
C GLU A 57 -5.29 -11.50 -15.25
N VAL A 58 -4.28 -11.47 -14.37
CA VAL A 58 -4.13 -12.41 -13.25
C VAL A 58 -4.80 -11.86 -12.00
N LEU A 59 -5.65 -12.65 -11.35
CA LEU A 59 -6.24 -12.26 -10.08
C LEU A 59 -5.15 -12.22 -9.00
N VAL A 60 -5.00 -11.06 -8.37
CA VAL A 60 -4.08 -10.88 -7.24
C VAL A 60 -4.78 -11.30 -5.96
N ASP A 61 -5.91 -10.68 -5.62
CA ASP A 61 -6.68 -10.98 -4.41
C ASP A 61 -8.07 -10.31 -4.43
N LYS A 62 -8.86 -10.53 -3.38
CA LYS A 62 -10.17 -9.94 -3.10
C LYS A 62 -10.08 -8.98 -1.90
N LEU A 63 -10.02 -7.68 -2.17
CA LEU A 63 -9.89 -6.61 -1.17
C LEU A 63 -11.20 -6.35 -0.39
N GLY A 64 -11.24 -6.83 0.85
CA GLY A 64 -12.36 -6.67 1.80
C GLY A 64 -12.39 -5.32 2.53
N HIS A 65 -13.39 -5.14 3.39
CA HIS A 65 -13.54 -3.92 4.19
C HIS A 65 -12.41 -3.73 5.22
N SER A 66 -11.93 -2.49 5.37
CA SER A 66 -10.90 -2.10 6.33
C SER A 66 -9.68 -3.03 6.31
N ASN A 67 -9.23 -3.36 5.10
CA ASN A 67 -8.18 -4.33 4.85
C ASN A 67 -7.14 -3.77 3.85
N TYR A 68 -6.00 -4.44 3.75
CA TYR A 68 -4.98 -4.15 2.76
C TYR A 68 -4.48 -5.44 2.09
N ILE A 69 -3.86 -5.29 0.93
CA ILE A 69 -3.05 -6.31 0.26
C ILE A 69 -1.63 -5.76 0.16
N ALA A 70 -0.66 -6.54 0.62
CA ALA A 70 0.77 -6.29 0.37
C ALA A 70 1.17 -7.20 -0.79
N TYR A 71 1.25 -6.64 -1.99
CA TYR A 71 1.49 -7.38 -3.22
C TYR A 71 2.92 -7.13 -3.71
N GLU A 72 3.71 -8.19 -3.80
CA GLU A 72 5.01 -8.14 -4.46
C GLU A 72 4.88 -8.56 -5.92
N CYS A 73 5.46 -7.77 -6.81
CA CYS A 73 5.51 -8.08 -8.24
C CYS A 73 6.88 -7.73 -8.84
N ASP A 74 7.09 -8.18 -10.07
CA ASP A 74 8.28 -7.78 -10.82
C ASP A 74 8.28 -6.27 -11.09
N PRO A 75 9.44 -5.62 -11.26
CA PRO A 75 9.51 -4.23 -11.70
C PRO A 75 9.10 -4.08 -13.18
N GLY A 76 8.71 -2.86 -13.56
CA GLY A 76 8.33 -2.51 -14.93
C GLY A 76 6.86 -2.13 -15.07
N GLU A 77 6.31 -2.38 -16.25
CA GLU A 77 4.97 -1.95 -16.64
C GLU A 77 3.90 -2.95 -16.14
N HIS A 78 2.89 -2.42 -15.44
CA HIS A 78 1.73 -3.16 -14.95
C HIS A 78 0.44 -2.40 -15.26
N ILE A 79 -0.64 -3.15 -15.45
CA ILE A 79 -1.99 -2.59 -15.52
C ILE A 79 -2.80 -3.23 -14.40
N PHE A 80 -2.93 -2.50 -13.29
CA PHE A 80 -3.79 -2.94 -12.21
C PHE A 80 -5.24 -2.65 -12.53
N VAL A 81 -6.11 -3.61 -12.24
CA VAL A 81 -7.55 -3.53 -12.48
C VAL A 81 -8.27 -3.84 -11.19
N ILE A 82 -9.21 -2.99 -10.79
CA ILE A 82 -10.09 -3.27 -9.65
C ILE A 82 -11.55 -3.26 -10.08
N LYS A 83 -12.28 -4.32 -9.73
CA LYS A 83 -13.66 -4.56 -10.19
C LYS A 83 -14.65 -4.59 -9.04
N SER A 84 -15.74 -3.84 -9.22
CA SER A 84 -16.97 -3.88 -8.45
C SER A 84 -18.19 -3.63 -9.36
N GLU A 85 -19.01 -2.59 -9.12
CA GLU A 85 -20.05 -2.14 -10.06
C GLU A 85 -19.43 -1.52 -11.30
N ASN A 86 -18.31 -0.83 -11.09
CA ASN A 86 -17.45 -0.31 -12.12
C ASN A 86 -16.14 -1.13 -12.21
N THR A 87 -15.36 -0.77 -13.21
CA THR A 87 -13.94 -1.14 -13.32
C THR A 87 -13.14 0.15 -13.26
N ASP A 88 -12.10 0.20 -12.44
CA ASP A 88 -11.09 1.27 -12.48
C ASP A 88 -9.73 0.66 -12.87
N TYR A 89 -8.91 1.45 -13.54
CA TYR A 89 -7.60 1.05 -14.06
C TYR A 89 -6.51 1.93 -13.47
N LEU A 90 -5.38 1.32 -13.15
CA LEU A 90 -4.16 1.99 -12.74
C LEU A 90 -3.02 1.47 -13.59
N GLU A 91 -2.50 2.32 -14.46
CA GLU A 91 -1.28 2.04 -15.21
C GLU A 91 -0.09 2.35 -14.31
N ALA A 92 0.89 1.47 -14.26
CA ALA A 92 1.99 1.56 -13.32
C ALA A 92 3.32 1.23 -13.98
N ASN A 93 4.34 2.02 -13.64
CA ASN A 93 5.73 1.71 -13.94
C ASN A 93 6.52 1.71 -12.62
N LEU A 94 7.08 0.56 -12.26
CA LEU A 94 7.57 0.27 -10.92
C LEU A 94 9.07 -0.03 -10.94
N ASP A 95 9.79 0.56 -9.98
CA ASP A 95 11.22 0.32 -9.81
C ASP A 95 11.49 -0.83 -8.84
N ALA A 96 12.58 -1.55 -9.09
CA ALA A 96 13.06 -2.60 -8.20
C ALA A 96 13.39 -2.05 -6.81
N ASN A 97 13.10 -2.85 -5.78
CA ASN A 97 13.35 -2.55 -4.37
C ASN A 97 12.63 -1.28 -3.86
N LYS A 98 11.50 -0.93 -4.49
CA LYS A 98 10.66 0.20 -4.07
C LYS A 98 9.32 -0.26 -3.49
N VAL A 99 8.76 0.62 -2.67
CA VAL A 99 7.45 0.45 -2.04
C VAL A 99 6.50 1.53 -2.55
N TYR A 100 5.26 1.16 -2.83
CA TYR A 100 4.23 2.06 -3.33
C TYR A 100 2.94 1.92 -2.52
N LEU A 101 2.16 3.01 -2.45
CA LEU A 101 0.90 3.07 -1.71
C LEU A 101 -0.25 3.44 -2.65
N VAL A 102 -1.30 2.63 -2.65
CA VAL A 102 -2.51 2.87 -3.45
C VAL A 102 -3.73 2.71 -2.57
N GLU A 103 -4.49 3.79 -2.39
CA GLU A 103 -5.78 3.71 -1.72
C GLU A 103 -6.87 3.26 -2.70
N CYS A 104 -7.64 2.26 -2.34
CA CYS A 104 -8.80 1.79 -3.08
C CYS A 104 -10.06 2.38 -2.44
N SER A 105 -10.44 3.58 -2.87
CA SER A 105 -11.56 4.33 -2.30
C SER A 105 -12.91 3.75 -2.71
N VAL A 106 -13.83 3.70 -1.74
CA VAL A 106 -15.22 3.29 -1.96
C VAL A 106 -16.04 4.49 -2.42
N GLN A 107 -16.77 4.33 -3.52
CA GLN A 107 -17.62 5.36 -4.11
C GLN A 107 -19.08 4.92 -4.10
N PRO A 108 -20.07 5.83 -3.94
CA PRO A 108 -21.48 5.47 -4.04
C PRO A 108 -21.81 4.86 -5.41
N GLY A 109 -22.53 3.75 -5.45
CA GLY A 109 -23.07 3.14 -6.67
C GLY A 109 -24.59 2.96 -6.57
N ILE A 110 -25.21 2.52 -7.66
CA ILE A 110 -26.68 2.40 -7.73
C ILE A 110 -27.13 1.07 -7.09
N VAL A 111 -26.40 -0.02 -7.34
CA VAL A 111 -26.75 -1.37 -6.91
C VAL A 111 -25.75 -1.89 -5.87
N LYS A 112 -24.46 -1.65 -6.08
CA LYS A 112 -23.37 -1.99 -5.16
C LYS A 112 -22.32 -0.87 -5.15
N ALA A 113 -21.44 -0.86 -4.15
CA ALA A 113 -20.44 0.20 -4.06
C ALA A 113 -19.47 0.15 -5.25
N ARG A 114 -19.17 1.32 -5.80
CA ARG A 114 -18.11 1.53 -6.78
C ARG A 114 -16.75 1.62 -6.08
N VAL A 115 -15.69 1.46 -6.85
CA VAL A 115 -14.31 1.49 -6.36
C VAL A 115 -13.43 2.34 -7.28
N ALA A 116 -12.44 3.01 -6.73
CA ALA A 116 -11.46 3.76 -7.49
C ALA A 116 -10.05 3.61 -6.90
N PHE A 117 -9.03 3.55 -7.75
CA PHE A 117 -7.64 3.62 -7.31
C PHE A 117 -7.22 5.05 -7.03
N ASP A 118 -6.50 5.30 -5.96
CA ASP A 118 -5.98 6.61 -5.61
C ASP A 118 -4.51 6.45 -5.18
N PRO A 119 -3.56 6.45 -6.14
CA PRO A 119 -2.14 6.43 -5.86
C PRO A 119 -1.72 7.55 -4.91
N ILE A 120 -0.89 7.23 -3.93
CA ILE A 120 -0.46 8.18 -2.91
C ILE A 120 0.99 8.56 -3.17
N SER A 121 1.18 9.74 -3.75
CA SER A 121 2.51 10.34 -3.94
C SER A 121 3.01 11.02 -2.67
N PRO A 122 4.33 10.98 -2.38
CA PRO A 122 4.98 11.83 -1.38
C PRO A 122 4.68 13.32 -1.52
N GLU A 123 4.41 13.81 -2.74
CA GLU A 123 4.09 15.21 -3.01
C GLU A 123 2.65 15.59 -2.61
N HIS A 124 1.81 14.62 -2.27
CA HIS A 124 0.43 14.88 -1.89
C HIS A 124 0.36 15.67 -0.58
N LYS A 125 -0.42 16.76 -0.54
CA LYS A 125 -0.53 17.65 0.65
C LYS A 125 -0.89 16.94 1.97
N LYS A 126 -1.56 15.79 1.89
CA LYS A 126 -1.96 14.97 3.05
C LYS A 126 -1.17 13.65 3.13
N PHE A 127 -0.01 13.57 2.49
CA PHE A 127 0.81 12.36 2.42
C PHE A 127 1.06 11.77 3.79
N GLU A 128 1.64 12.54 4.72
CA GLU A 128 1.93 12.07 6.08
C GLU A 128 0.70 11.55 6.83
N LYS A 129 -0.44 12.22 6.67
CA LYS A 129 -1.70 11.75 7.26
C LYS A 129 -2.13 10.42 6.65
N LYS A 130 -2.14 10.31 5.32
CA LYS A 130 -2.52 9.10 4.61
C LYS A 130 -1.57 7.95 4.93
N LYS A 131 -0.26 8.18 4.91
CA LYS A 131 0.78 7.23 5.34
C LYS A 131 0.49 6.73 6.76
N LYS A 132 0.26 7.63 7.71
CA LYS A 132 -0.10 7.27 9.10
C LYS A 132 -1.38 6.44 9.20
N ASP A 133 -2.42 6.80 8.45
CA ASP A 133 -3.70 6.07 8.48
C ASP A 133 -3.54 4.66 7.87
N ILE A 134 -2.73 4.52 6.83
CA ILE A 134 -2.35 3.23 6.23
C ILE A 134 -1.60 2.36 7.22
N LEU A 135 -0.56 2.92 7.85
CA LEU A 135 0.27 2.22 8.82
C LEU A 135 -0.57 1.69 10.00
N LYS A 136 -1.45 2.53 10.54
CA LYS A 136 -2.41 2.11 11.56
C LYS A 136 -3.33 0.99 11.08
N LEU A 137 -3.79 1.04 9.83
CA LEU A 137 -4.62 -0.02 9.28
C LEU A 137 -3.80 -1.30 9.19
N ILE A 138 -2.56 -1.26 8.71
CA ILE A 138 -1.68 -2.43 8.59
C ILE A 138 -1.43 -3.07 9.97
N GLY A 139 -1.12 -2.27 11.00
CA GLY A 139 -0.86 -2.76 12.36
C GLY A 139 -2.09 -3.35 13.06
N ASN A 140 -3.29 -2.83 12.77
CA ASN A 140 -4.53 -3.30 13.39
C ASN A 140 -5.30 -4.34 12.56
N ALA A 141 -5.02 -4.43 11.25
CA ALA A 141 -5.72 -5.35 10.37
C ALA A 141 -5.19 -6.78 10.57
N LYS A 142 -6.12 -7.74 10.59
CA LYS A 142 -5.75 -9.14 10.35
C LYS A 142 -5.26 -9.20 8.90
N LYS A 143 -4.00 -9.62 8.66
CA LYS A 143 -3.47 -9.90 7.31
C LYS A 143 -4.55 -10.65 6.52
N GLY A 144 -4.92 -10.13 5.35
CA GLY A 144 -5.94 -10.75 4.51
C GLY A 144 -5.66 -12.24 4.31
N LYS A 145 -6.72 -13.06 4.30
CA LYS A 145 -6.59 -14.42 3.78
C LYS A 145 -6.43 -14.26 2.27
N GLU A 146 -5.26 -14.69 1.76
CA GLU A 146 -5.04 -14.91 0.33
C GLU A 146 -6.26 -15.62 -0.26
N ALA A 147 -6.78 -15.12 -1.39
CA ALA A 147 -7.93 -15.72 -2.04
C ALA A 147 -7.67 -17.20 -2.38
N ASP A 148 -8.63 -18.07 -2.06
CA ASP A 148 -8.70 -19.41 -2.65
C ASP A 148 -8.74 -19.25 -4.18
N GLN A 149 -7.74 -19.82 -4.86
CA GLN A 149 -7.57 -19.84 -6.32
C GLN A 149 -8.57 -20.80 -6.99
N ASP A 150 -9.85 -20.67 -6.68
CA ASP A 150 -10.89 -21.28 -7.49
C ASP A 150 -11.27 -20.25 -8.58
N GLU A 151 -10.43 -20.15 -9.61
CA GLU A 151 -10.75 -19.38 -10.81
C GLU A 151 -11.61 -20.24 -11.74
N ASP A 152 -12.85 -19.79 -11.96
CA ASP A 152 -13.77 -20.34 -12.96
C ASP A 152 -13.40 -19.77 -14.35
N GLU A 153 -13.36 -20.60 -15.39
CA GLU A 153 -12.94 -20.25 -16.78
C GLU A 153 -13.68 -19.01 -17.33
N THR A 154 -14.91 -18.78 -16.83
CA THR A 154 -15.74 -17.60 -17.15
C THR A 154 -15.15 -16.26 -16.71
N GLU A 155 -14.25 -16.23 -15.72
CA GLU A 155 -13.58 -14.99 -15.28
C GLU A 155 -12.43 -14.58 -16.19
N PHE A 156 -11.72 -15.54 -16.81
CA PHE A 156 -10.60 -15.29 -17.72
C PHE A 156 -11.05 -14.60 -19.02
N GLU A 157 -12.14 -15.09 -19.66
CA GLU A 157 -12.74 -14.43 -20.83
C GLU A 157 -13.20 -13.00 -20.50
N GLY A 158 -13.69 -12.79 -19.27
CA GLY A 158 -14.08 -11.47 -18.77
C GLY A 158 -12.91 -10.49 -18.64
N MET A 159 -11.69 -10.97 -18.39
CA MET A 159 -10.50 -10.13 -18.25
C MET A 159 -9.92 -9.69 -19.60
N SER A 160 -9.90 -10.54 -20.62
CA SER A 160 -9.46 -10.13 -21.97
C SER A 160 -10.30 -8.97 -22.54
N SER A 161 -11.62 -9.03 -22.37
CA SER A 161 -12.53 -7.92 -22.73
C SER A 161 -12.27 -6.66 -21.90
N THR A 162 -11.88 -6.82 -20.64
CA THR A 162 -11.54 -5.71 -19.73
C THR A 162 -10.25 -5.03 -20.19
N MET A 163 -9.23 -5.79 -20.55
CA MET A 163 -7.97 -5.26 -21.09
C MET A 163 -8.15 -4.59 -22.44
N LYS A 164 -8.99 -5.15 -23.33
CA LYS A 164 -9.35 -4.48 -24.58
C LYS A 164 -9.94 -3.08 -24.33
N LYS A 165 -10.87 -2.96 -23.38
CA LYS A 165 -11.46 -1.66 -23.00
C LYS A 165 -10.43 -0.69 -22.44
N PHE A 166 -9.43 -1.17 -21.70
CA PHE A 166 -8.33 -0.33 -21.24
C PHE A 166 -7.59 0.30 -22.42
N TYR A 167 -7.14 -0.50 -23.39
CA TYR A 167 -6.39 0.00 -24.55
C TYR A 167 -7.24 0.94 -25.42
N GLU A 168 -8.51 0.61 -25.66
CA GLU A 168 -9.43 1.51 -26.37
C GLU A 168 -9.60 2.85 -25.64
N ASN A 169 -9.66 2.85 -24.30
CA ASN A 169 -9.76 4.07 -23.52
C ASN A 169 -8.47 4.91 -23.62
N LYS A 170 -7.31 4.25 -23.61
CA LYS A 170 -5.99 4.87 -23.77
C LYS A 170 -5.85 5.52 -25.16
N GLU A 171 -6.21 4.80 -26.22
CA GLU A 171 -6.22 5.32 -27.60
C GLU A 171 -7.14 6.53 -27.77
N LYS A 172 -8.30 6.52 -27.08
CA LYS A 172 -9.24 7.65 -27.05
C LYS A 172 -8.76 8.83 -26.19
N GLY A 173 -7.56 8.76 -25.62
CA GLY A 173 -6.99 9.81 -24.77
C GLY A 173 -7.74 10.02 -23.45
N LYS A 174 -8.49 9.01 -22.98
CA LYS A 174 -9.12 9.11 -21.66
C LYS A 174 -8.04 9.13 -20.59
N LYS A 175 -8.26 9.97 -19.57
CA LYS A 175 -7.34 10.03 -18.43
C LYS A 175 -7.40 8.73 -17.64
N ILE A 176 -6.26 8.03 -17.58
CA ILE A 176 -6.04 6.85 -16.76
C ILE A 176 -5.09 7.26 -15.63
N LYS A 177 -5.34 6.76 -14.42
CA LYS A 177 -4.48 7.04 -13.27
C LYS A 177 -3.14 6.32 -13.44
N GLN A 178 -2.10 6.94 -12.92
CA GLN A 178 -0.73 6.49 -13.07
C GLN A 178 -0.09 6.26 -11.70
N LEU A 179 0.71 5.22 -11.57
CA LEU A 179 1.62 4.96 -10.45
C LEU A 179 3.04 4.91 -11.01
N ASN A 180 3.81 5.96 -10.76
CA ASN A 180 5.12 6.16 -11.37
C ASN A 180 6.26 5.97 -10.35
N PRO A 181 7.51 5.80 -10.81
CA PRO A 181 8.64 5.55 -9.92
C PRO A 181 8.88 6.64 -8.86
N ASP A 182 8.58 7.89 -9.18
CA ASP A 182 8.69 9.05 -8.28
C ASP A 182 7.67 9.04 -7.13
N MET A 183 6.65 8.18 -7.20
CA MET A 183 5.68 7.97 -6.13
C MET A 183 6.13 6.94 -5.09
N ALA A 184 7.34 6.38 -5.21
CA ALA A 184 7.88 5.45 -4.24
C ALA A 184 7.98 6.07 -2.84
N VAL A 185 7.74 5.26 -1.82
CA VAL A 185 7.76 5.68 -0.41
C VAL A 185 8.81 4.90 0.38
N GLU A 186 9.28 5.51 1.47
CA GLU A 186 10.03 4.79 2.51
C GLU A 186 9.09 4.55 3.71
N LEU A 187 8.99 3.28 4.10
CA LEU A 187 8.27 2.84 5.29
C LEU A 187 9.25 2.14 6.22
N GLU A 188 9.03 2.28 7.52
CA GLU A 188 9.79 1.54 8.53
C GLU A 188 8.88 0.61 9.34
N MET A 189 9.42 -0.54 9.75
CA MET A 189 8.68 -1.57 10.49
C MET A 189 8.14 -1.04 11.82
N GLU A 190 8.85 -0.12 12.47
CA GLU A 190 8.41 0.52 13.71
C GLU A 190 7.19 1.42 13.48
N GLU A 191 6.98 1.90 12.26
CA GLU A 191 5.80 2.69 11.91
C GLU A 191 4.56 1.81 11.72
N ILE A 192 4.73 0.51 11.46
CA ILE A 192 3.66 -0.45 11.17
C ILE A 192 3.07 -1.09 12.44
N LEU A 193 3.82 -1.08 13.56
CA LEU A 193 3.49 -1.78 14.82
C LEU A 193 2.61 -0.96 15.77
#